data_AF-A0A109LMD2-F1
#
_entry.id   AF-A0A109LMD2-F1
#
_cell.length_a   1.000
_cell.length_b   1.000
_cell.length_c   1.000
_cell.angle_alpha   90.00
_cell.angle_beta   90.00
_cell.angle_gamma   90.00
#
_symmetry.space_group_name_H-M   'P 1'
#
loop_
_entity.id
_entity.type
_entity.pdbx_description
1 polymer ?
#
loop_
_entity_poly.entity_id
_entity_poly.type
_entity_poly.pdbx_seq_one_letter_code
_entity_poly.pdbx_strand_id
1 'polypeptide(L)'
;MRNSGGQNRTGLGLTEQLDDQLSYRVSAEHDSSDHEVETSVGISALPRYTQLDLSYSRSDAERSSYQGGARGGVVVHGDGMTFTPYPVRDTFALVSVGDMSGIKLSTPSGPVWTDWQGQAVVSQVAAYGRSPVEVQTRSLPRNADINNGLAMISAGRGAVDRVEFGVGLTRRMLLTVSDDHGNPMPVGASVTTNTGEFITLVQDASQVFLPNVLDQGALWITTSQGKRCELRYQLPAKADPTVYFETAPARCHTP
;
A
#
# COMPACT_ATOMS: atom_id res chain seq x y z
N MET A 1 10.73 16.79 -35.38
CA MET A 1 11.82 17.08 -36.32
C MET A 1 13.00 17.61 -35.52
N ARG A 2 14.11 16.88 -35.51
CA ARG A 2 15.38 17.35 -34.93
C ARG A 2 16.36 17.50 -36.09
N ASN A 3 16.99 18.68 -36.20
CA ASN A 3 17.99 18.96 -37.22
C ASN A 3 19.32 19.20 -36.52
N SER A 4 20.33 18.39 -36.84
CA SER A 4 21.70 18.61 -36.41
C SER A 4 22.61 18.37 -37.61
N GLY A 5 23.32 19.41 -38.05
CA GLY A 5 24.43 19.29 -38.99
C GLY A 5 24.14 18.65 -40.35
N GLY A 6 22.92 18.78 -40.90
CA GLY A 6 22.56 18.26 -42.23
C GLY A 6 21.86 16.90 -42.23
N GLN A 7 21.57 16.33 -41.06
CA GLN A 7 20.77 15.12 -40.90
C GLN A 7 19.32 15.51 -40.55
N ASN A 8 18.35 15.07 -41.34
CA ASN A 8 16.93 15.27 -41.07
C ASN A 8 16.27 13.95 -40.69
N ARG A 9 15.72 13.92 -39.49
CA ARG A 9 15.11 12.72 -38.90
C ARG A 9 13.65 12.99 -38.59
N THR A 10 12.78 12.20 -39.21
CA THR A 10 11.32 12.34 -39.10
C THR A 10 10.74 11.02 -38.63
N GLY A 11 10.00 11.02 -37.52
CA GLY A 11 9.43 9.80 -36.97
C GLY A 11 8.08 10.01 -36.33
N LEU A 12 7.37 8.90 -36.17
CA LEU A 12 6.10 8.79 -35.47
C LEU A 12 6.31 7.78 -34.33
N GLY A 13 5.72 8.07 -33.17
CA GLY A 13 5.81 7.19 -32.01
C GLY A 13 4.50 7.17 -31.24
N LEU A 14 4.13 5.99 -30.77
CA LEU A 14 3.07 5.76 -29.81
C LEU A 14 3.72 5.30 -28.50
N THR A 15 3.27 5.86 -27.39
CA THR A 15 3.63 5.40 -26.05
C THR A 15 2.35 5.28 -25.26
N GLU A 16 2.10 4.11 -24.69
CA GLU A 16 0.93 3.84 -23.87
C GLU A 16 1.36 3.23 -22.54
N GLN A 17 0.67 3.64 -21.49
CA GLN A 17 0.87 3.14 -20.13
C GLN A 17 -0.36 2.31 -19.76
N LEU A 18 -0.17 0.99 -19.62
CA LEU A 18 -1.26 0.05 -19.31
C LEU A 18 -1.67 0.15 -17.84
N ASP A 19 -0.68 0.35 -16.97
CA ASP A 19 -0.87 0.58 -15.53
C ASP A 19 0.33 1.37 -14.97
N ASP A 20 0.33 1.65 -13.67
CA ASP A 20 1.43 2.28 -12.94
C ASP A 20 2.77 1.53 -13.03
N GLN A 21 2.76 0.28 -13.48
CA GLN A 21 3.92 -0.61 -13.54
C GLN A 21 4.33 -1.06 -14.94
N LEU A 22 3.53 -0.82 -15.99
CA LEU A 22 3.83 -1.34 -17.31
C LEU A 22 3.51 -0.32 -18.39
N SER A 23 4.50 -0.03 -19.22
CA SER A 23 4.36 0.83 -20.39
C SER A 23 5.02 0.19 -21.61
N TYR A 24 4.49 0.51 -22.78
CA TYR A 24 5.07 0.08 -24.04
C TYR A 24 5.18 1.26 -25.00
N ARG A 25 6.18 1.21 -25.86
CA ARG A 25 6.45 2.21 -26.90
C ARG A 25 6.65 1.54 -28.24
N VAL A 26 6.08 2.13 -29.27
CA VAL A 26 6.30 1.72 -30.66
C VAL A 26 6.64 2.99 -31.44
N SER A 27 7.74 2.99 -32.17
CA SER A 27 8.11 4.13 -33.03
C SER A 27 8.66 3.67 -34.36
N ALA A 28 8.42 4.48 -35.39
CA ALA A 28 8.99 4.35 -36.72
C ALA A 28 9.63 5.69 -37.10
N GLU A 29 10.90 5.66 -37.46
CA GLU A 29 11.70 6.85 -37.74
C GLU A 29 12.42 6.69 -39.08
N HIS A 30 12.40 7.74 -39.89
CA HIS A 30 13.09 7.80 -41.17
C HIS A 30 14.27 8.76 -41.07
N ASP A 31 15.45 8.28 -41.43
CA ASP A 31 16.69 9.06 -41.46
C ASP A 31 17.03 9.44 -42.90
N SER A 32 17.14 10.75 -43.17
CA SER A 32 17.41 11.26 -44.51
C SER A 32 18.83 11.00 -45.01
N SER A 33 19.76 10.61 -44.13
CA SER A 33 21.15 10.33 -44.53
C SER A 33 21.31 8.95 -45.14
N ASP A 34 20.75 7.92 -44.50
CA ASP A 34 20.87 6.52 -44.93
C ASP A 34 19.63 6.02 -45.71
N HIS A 35 18.58 6.85 -45.86
CA HIS A 35 17.28 6.47 -46.44
C HIS A 35 16.61 5.26 -45.77
N GLU A 36 17.01 4.95 -44.55
CA GLU A 36 16.51 3.80 -43.79
C GLU A 36 15.31 4.17 -42.92
N VAL A 37 14.44 3.19 -42.66
CA VAL A 37 13.32 3.31 -41.73
C VAL A 37 13.59 2.43 -40.53
N GLU A 38 13.89 3.03 -39.39
CA GLU A 38 14.05 2.33 -38.14
C GLU A 38 12.70 2.15 -37.45
N THR A 39 12.28 0.91 -37.25
CA THR A 39 11.12 0.57 -36.41
C THR A 39 11.60 0.02 -35.09
N SER A 40 11.13 0.58 -33.98
CA SER A 40 11.49 0.15 -32.63
C SER A 40 10.25 -0.15 -31.79
N VAL A 41 10.31 -1.24 -31.04
CA VAL A 41 9.33 -1.62 -30.02
C VAL A 41 10.05 -1.70 -28.68
N GLY A 42 9.48 -1.12 -27.64
CA GLY A 42 10.02 -1.16 -26.29
C GLY A 42 8.95 -1.44 -25.24
N ILE A 43 9.35 -2.12 -24.18
CA ILE A 43 8.54 -2.43 -23.00
C ILE A 43 9.35 -2.01 -21.78
N SER A 44 8.72 -1.24 -20.90
CA SER A 44 9.29 -0.86 -19.61
C SER A 44 8.35 -1.32 -18.50
N ALA A 45 8.87 -2.11 -17.57
CA ALA A 45 8.15 -2.65 -16.43
C ALA A 45 8.79 -2.21 -15.11
N LEU A 46 7.96 -2.00 -14.09
CA LEU A 46 8.35 -1.61 -12.73
C LEU A 46 7.90 -2.66 -11.70
N PRO A 47 8.45 -3.88 -11.71
CA PRO A 47 8.31 -4.79 -10.57
C PRO A 47 8.68 -4.15 -9.23
N ARG A 48 8.22 -4.76 -8.13
CA ARG A 48 8.38 -4.22 -6.76
C ARG A 48 9.81 -3.89 -6.35
N TYR A 49 10.80 -4.57 -6.92
CA TYR A 49 12.21 -4.51 -6.49
C TYR A 49 13.19 -4.10 -7.59
N THR A 50 12.73 -3.94 -8.85
CA THR A 50 13.59 -3.61 -9.99
C THR A 50 12.77 -2.93 -11.08
N GLN A 51 13.39 -2.07 -11.85
CA GLN A 51 12.92 -1.64 -13.17
C GLN A 51 13.52 -2.55 -14.23
N LEU A 52 12.72 -2.89 -15.24
CA LEU A 52 13.12 -3.69 -16.39
C LEU A 52 12.76 -2.94 -17.66
N ASP A 53 13.71 -2.89 -18.60
CA ASP A 53 13.53 -2.26 -19.91
C ASP A 53 13.97 -3.26 -20.98
N LEU A 54 13.11 -3.49 -21.97
CA LEU A 54 13.39 -4.33 -23.12
C LEU A 54 13.04 -3.54 -24.37
N SER A 55 13.93 -3.50 -25.35
CA SER A 55 13.64 -2.92 -26.65
C SER A 55 14.22 -3.74 -27.78
N TYR A 56 13.53 -3.65 -28.91
CA TYR A 56 13.90 -4.25 -30.18
C TYR A 56 13.80 -3.16 -31.23
N SER A 57 14.86 -2.97 -32.01
CA SER A 57 14.81 -2.07 -33.16
C SER A 57 15.31 -2.75 -34.42
N ARG A 58 14.79 -2.31 -35.57
CA ARG A 58 15.13 -2.83 -36.88
C ARG A 58 15.19 -1.69 -37.87
N SER A 59 16.34 -1.50 -38.51
CA SER A 59 16.53 -0.50 -39.56
C SER A 59 16.47 -1.10 -40.97
N ASP A 60 16.83 -2.38 -41.12
CA ASP A 60 16.83 -3.09 -42.40
C ASP A 60 16.69 -4.62 -42.20
N ALA A 61 16.64 -5.41 -43.28
CA ALA A 61 16.50 -6.87 -43.26
C ALA A 61 17.62 -7.59 -42.49
N GLU A 62 18.84 -7.03 -42.54
CA GLU A 62 20.04 -7.60 -41.90
C GLU A 62 20.46 -6.85 -40.63
N ARG A 63 19.82 -5.72 -40.31
CA ARG A 63 20.17 -4.86 -39.16
C ARG A 63 19.01 -4.79 -38.17
N SER A 64 19.11 -5.61 -37.14
CA SER A 64 18.26 -5.55 -35.95
C SER A 64 19.09 -5.51 -34.67
N SER A 65 18.55 -4.85 -33.65
CA SER A 65 19.16 -4.76 -32.33
C SER A 65 18.16 -5.18 -31.25
N TYR A 66 18.66 -5.87 -30.24
CA TYR A 66 17.92 -6.21 -29.03
C TYR A 66 18.66 -5.61 -27.85
N GLN A 67 17.94 -4.89 -27.01
CA GLN A 67 18.51 -4.22 -25.84
C GLN A 67 17.65 -4.60 -24.63
N GLY A 68 18.33 -4.90 -23.54
CA GLY A 68 17.68 -5.24 -22.27
C GLY A 68 18.46 -4.64 -21.12
N GLY A 69 17.74 -4.12 -20.13
CA GLY A 69 18.31 -3.51 -18.94
C GLY A 69 17.48 -3.82 -17.71
N ALA A 70 18.18 -3.96 -16.59
CA ALA A 70 17.58 -3.99 -15.27
C ALA A 70 18.27 -2.95 -14.40
N ARG A 71 17.51 -2.21 -13.60
CA ARG A 71 18.02 -1.17 -12.70
C ARG A 71 17.26 -1.18 -11.39
N GLY A 72 17.95 -0.89 -10.31
CA GLY A 72 17.40 -0.89 -8.96
C GLY A 72 18.48 -0.60 -7.93
N GLY A 73 18.16 -0.86 -6.67
CA GLY A 73 19.07 -0.68 -5.55
C GLY A 73 18.79 -1.66 -4.43
N VAL A 74 19.79 -1.83 -3.57
CA VAL A 74 19.70 -2.63 -2.35
C VAL A 74 20.31 -1.84 -1.21
N VAL A 75 19.66 -1.86 -0.05
CA VAL A 75 20.14 -1.24 1.19
C VAL A 75 20.27 -2.32 2.24
N VAL A 76 21.42 -2.37 2.90
CA VAL A 76 21.66 -3.20 4.08
C VAL A 76 21.49 -2.32 5.33
N HIS A 77 20.63 -2.74 6.26
CA HIS A 77 20.31 -2.02 7.49
C HIS A 77 20.12 -2.99 8.65
N GLY A 78 19.84 -2.47 9.85
CA GLY A 78 19.75 -3.27 11.08
C GLY A 78 18.73 -4.42 11.04
N ASP A 79 17.69 -4.31 10.22
CA ASP A 79 16.61 -5.31 10.12
C ASP A 79 16.83 -6.32 8.97
N GLY A 80 17.85 -6.09 8.13
CA GLY A 80 18.20 -6.98 7.02
C GLY A 80 18.59 -6.24 5.75
N MET A 81 17.98 -6.65 4.64
CA MET A 81 18.24 -6.13 3.31
C MET A 81 16.93 -5.84 2.58
N THR A 82 16.77 -4.60 2.14
CA THR A 82 15.59 -4.17 1.37
C THR A 82 16.01 -3.75 -0.02
N PHE A 83 15.28 -4.27 -1.01
CA PHE A 83 15.45 -3.92 -2.42
C PHE A 83 14.51 -2.79 -2.82
N THR A 84 14.90 -2.02 -3.83
CA THR A 84 14.10 -0.93 -4.36
C THR A 84 14.25 -0.86 -5.87
N PRO A 85 13.17 -0.54 -6.60
CA PRO A 85 13.24 -0.49 -8.05
C PRO A 85 14.05 0.69 -8.58
N TYR A 86 14.39 1.66 -7.73
CA TYR A 86 15.20 2.81 -8.10
C TYR A 86 16.64 2.69 -7.57
N PRO A 87 17.65 3.19 -8.30
CA PRO A 87 19.00 3.23 -7.77
C PRO A 87 19.11 4.20 -6.59
N VAL A 88 19.63 3.71 -5.47
CA VAL A 88 19.81 4.48 -4.22
C VAL A 88 20.86 5.56 -4.39
N ARG A 89 20.57 6.76 -3.88
CA ARG A 89 21.44 7.94 -3.94
C ARG A 89 22.13 8.19 -2.59
N ASP A 90 22.92 9.26 -2.53
CA ASP A 90 23.70 9.64 -1.34
C ASP A 90 22.80 9.96 -0.13
N THR A 91 21.66 10.61 -0.37
CA THR A 91 20.69 10.95 0.66
C THR A 91 19.39 10.20 0.40
N PHE A 92 19.02 9.28 1.29
CA PHE A 92 17.89 8.37 1.12
C PHE A 92 17.21 8.08 2.46
N ALA A 93 16.10 7.33 2.44
CA ALA A 93 15.43 6.93 3.68
C ALA A 93 14.92 5.48 3.63
N LEU A 94 14.86 4.87 4.81
CA LEU A 94 14.16 3.62 5.04
C LEU A 94 12.79 3.90 5.65
N VAL A 95 11.78 3.19 5.17
CA VAL A 95 10.40 3.33 5.62
C VAL A 95 9.89 1.99 6.09
N SER A 96 9.26 1.97 7.26
CA SER A 96 8.60 0.80 7.83
C SER A 96 7.10 1.02 7.89
N VAL A 97 6.33 -0.02 7.59
CA VAL A 97 4.87 -0.05 7.73
C VAL A 97 4.47 -1.25 8.60
N GLY A 98 5.17 -1.42 9.73
CA GLY A 98 5.08 -2.63 10.56
C GLY A 98 5.51 -3.88 9.80
N ASP A 99 4.79 -4.99 9.98
CA ASP A 99 5.09 -6.27 9.33
C ASP A 99 4.34 -6.47 8.00
N MET A 100 3.78 -5.41 7.40
CA MET A 100 2.92 -5.52 6.22
C MET A 100 3.71 -5.46 4.91
N SER A 101 3.64 -6.53 4.14
CA SER A 101 4.30 -6.66 2.83
C SER A 101 3.43 -6.17 1.67
N GLY A 102 4.09 -5.65 0.62
CA GLY A 102 3.43 -5.24 -0.63
C GLY A 102 2.64 -3.94 -0.53
N ILE A 103 2.81 -3.17 0.55
CA ILE A 103 2.20 -1.86 0.71
C ILE A 103 2.91 -0.88 -0.20
N LYS A 104 2.15 -0.21 -1.06
CA LYS A 104 2.67 0.76 -2.01
C LYS A 104 2.88 2.10 -1.31
N LEU A 105 4.02 2.73 -1.53
CA LEU A 105 4.32 4.09 -1.10
C LEU A 105 4.60 4.98 -2.32
N SER A 106 4.09 6.21 -2.28
CA SER A 106 4.49 7.27 -3.20
C SER A 106 5.73 7.96 -2.64
N THR A 107 6.74 8.16 -3.48
CA THR A 107 7.99 8.82 -3.11
C THR A 107 8.40 9.81 -4.21
N PRO A 108 9.34 10.73 -3.97
CA PRO A 108 9.84 11.63 -5.01
C PRO A 108 10.48 10.89 -6.20
N SER A 109 10.99 9.67 -6.00
CA SER A 109 11.57 8.84 -7.05
C SER A 109 10.53 8.05 -7.85
N GLY A 110 9.27 8.02 -7.40
CA GLY A 110 8.20 7.17 -7.93
C GLY A 110 7.70 6.14 -6.90
N PRO A 111 6.79 5.23 -7.28
CA PRO A 111 6.21 4.28 -6.34
C PRO A 111 7.20 3.19 -5.92
N VAL A 112 7.22 2.87 -4.63
CA VAL A 112 7.97 1.75 -4.05
C VAL A 112 7.02 0.85 -3.26
N TRP A 113 7.45 -0.36 -2.92
CA TRP A 113 6.64 -1.31 -2.17
C TRP A 113 7.40 -1.83 -0.96
N THR A 114 6.67 -2.10 0.12
CA THR A 114 7.25 -2.79 1.27
C THR A 114 7.61 -4.23 0.91
N ASP A 115 8.76 -4.68 1.40
CA ASP A 115 9.23 -6.05 1.30
C ASP A 115 8.51 -6.97 2.29
N TRP A 116 9.02 -8.18 2.45
CA TRP A 116 8.44 -9.22 3.31
C TRP A 116 8.55 -8.90 4.81
N GLN A 117 9.38 -7.92 5.20
CA GLN A 117 9.53 -7.41 6.56
C GLN A 117 8.79 -6.07 6.76
N GLY A 118 8.00 -5.65 5.77
CA GLY A 118 7.29 -4.37 5.79
C GLY A 118 8.19 -3.15 5.59
N GLN A 119 9.40 -3.34 5.05
CA GLN A 119 10.38 -2.28 4.81
C GLN A 119 10.40 -1.83 3.35
N ALA A 120 10.57 -0.54 3.11
CA ALA A 120 10.73 0.03 1.77
C ALA A 120 11.85 1.08 1.77
N VAL A 121 12.55 1.22 0.65
CA VAL A 121 13.60 2.23 0.49
C VAL A 121 13.12 3.36 -0.41
N VAL A 122 13.12 4.57 0.15
CA VAL A 122 12.97 5.84 -0.58
C VAL A 122 14.34 6.19 -1.13
N SER A 123 14.55 5.86 -2.42
CA SER A 123 15.88 5.87 -3.04
C SER A 123 16.58 7.22 -3.10
N GLN A 124 15.82 8.31 -3.02
CA GLN A 124 16.36 9.66 -2.96
C GLN A 124 15.43 10.58 -2.19
N VAL A 125 16.01 11.41 -1.33
CA VAL A 125 15.35 12.55 -0.71
C VAL A 125 16.17 13.82 -0.96
N ALA A 126 15.50 14.98 -0.96
CA ALA A 126 16.14 16.27 -1.15
C ALA A 126 16.97 16.63 0.08
N ALA A 127 18.29 16.77 -0.10
CA ALA A 127 19.18 17.25 0.96
C ALA A 127 18.80 18.69 1.37
N TYR A 128 18.61 18.91 2.67
CA TYR A 128 18.12 20.16 3.27
C TYR A 128 16.74 20.62 2.77
N GLY A 129 16.01 19.71 2.09
CA GLY A 129 14.67 19.95 1.58
C GLY A 129 13.64 19.08 2.29
N ARG A 130 12.39 19.18 1.83
CA ARG A 130 11.30 18.33 2.29
C ARG A 130 10.91 17.36 1.19
N SER A 131 10.89 16.07 1.52
CA SER A 131 10.52 15.00 0.60
C SER A 131 9.27 14.29 1.12
N PRO A 132 8.11 14.43 0.46
CA PRO A 132 6.90 13.74 0.87
C PRO A 132 7.01 12.25 0.57
N VAL A 133 6.59 11.43 1.53
CA VAL A 133 6.41 9.99 1.37
C VAL A 133 5.02 9.64 1.85
N GLU A 134 4.26 8.95 1.02
CA GLU A 134 2.84 8.68 1.29
C GLU A 134 2.51 7.19 1.15
N VAL A 135 1.90 6.60 2.17
CA VAL A 135 1.33 5.25 2.11
C VAL A 135 0.05 5.27 1.28
N GLN A 136 0.01 4.47 0.22
CA GLN A 136 -1.19 4.30 -0.59
C GLN A 136 -2.18 3.40 0.15
N THR A 137 -3.14 3.99 0.85
CA THR A 137 -4.10 3.28 1.71
C THR A 137 -4.91 2.21 0.99
N ARG A 138 -5.09 2.31 -0.33
CA ARG A 138 -5.73 1.27 -1.15
C ARG A 138 -4.93 -0.04 -1.23
N SER A 139 -3.63 0.01 -0.97
CA SER A 139 -2.75 -1.17 -0.92
C SER A 139 -2.70 -1.83 0.47
N LEU A 140 -3.25 -1.16 1.50
CA LEU A 140 -3.36 -1.74 2.83
C LEU A 140 -4.42 -2.85 2.86
N PRO A 141 -4.24 -3.88 3.72
CA PRO A 141 -5.31 -4.80 4.07
C PRO A 141 -6.56 -4.06 4.55
N ARG A 142 -7.75 -4.65 4.35
CA ARG A 142 -9.01 -4.02 4.78
C ARG A 142 -9.17 -3.96 6.30
N ASN A 143 -8.42 -4.80 7.00
CA ASN A 143 -8.32 -4.86 8.44
C ASN A 143 -7.08 -4.12 8.98
N ALA A 144 -6.56 -3.13 8.25
CA ALA A 144 -5.47 -2.26 8.72
C ALA A 144 -5.96 -0.82 8.91
N ASP A 145 -5.44 -0.16 9.95
CA ASP A 145 -5.64 1.26 10.21
C ASP A 145 -4.31 1.99 10.22
N ILE A 146 -4.33 3.20 9.68
CA ILE A 146 -3.18 4.09 9.63
C ILE A 146 -3.55 5.46 10.21
N ASN A 147 -2.77 5.92 11.18
CA ASN A 147 -3.03 7.21 11.83
C ASN A 147 -2.71 8.39 10.90
N ASN A 148 -1.54 8.35 10.27
CA ASN A 148 -1.10 9.34 9.30
C ASN A 148 -0.39 8.64 8.15
N GLY A 149 -0.94 8.75 6.95
CA GLY A 149 -0.37 8.16 5.74
C GLY A 149 0.70 9.01 5.07
N LEU A 150 0.97 10.23 5.54
CA LEU A 150 1.93 11.15 4.93
C LEU A 150 3.06 11.51 5.91
N ALA A 151 4.30 11.28 5.49
CA ALA A 151 5.49 11.71 6.19
C ALA A 151 6.27 12.74 5.34
N MET A 152 6.83 13.74 6.01
CA MET A 152 7.68 14.75 5.37
C MET A 152 9.12 14.55 5.84
N ILE A 153 9.95 13.95 4.99
CA ILE A 153 11.35 13.66 5.30
C ILE A 153 12.19 14.92 5.11
N SER A 154 13.05 15.22 6.08
CA SER A 154 13.99 16.33 6.05
C SER A 154 15.37 15.84 6.48
N ALA A 155 16.26 15.61 5.52
CA ALA A 155 17.56 14.99 5.74
C ALA A 155 18.71 15.91 5.31
N GLY A 156 19.83 15.86 6.04
CA GLY A 156 21.09 16.47 5.60
C GLY A 156 21.70 15.69 4.44
N ARG A 157 22.65 16.28 3.70
CA ARG A 157 23.34 15.58 2.61
C ARG A 157 24.09 14.36 3.14
N GLY A 158 23.89 13.21 2.50
CA GLY A 158 24.53 11.94 2.88
C GLY A 158 23.87 11.24 4.07
N ALA A 159 22.76 11.78 4.58
CA ALA A 159 22.03 11.17 5.69
C ALA A 159 21.11 10.05 5.20
N VAL A 160 20.90 9.09 6.10
CA VAL A 160 19.96 7.99 5.94
C VAL A 160 18.90 8.13 7.02
N ASP A 161 17.72 8.58 6.65
CA ASP A 161 16.63 8.77 7.61
C ASP A 161 15.80 7.49 7.76
N ARG A 162 15.10 7.33 8.89
CA ARG A 162 14.18 6.21 9.13
C ARG A 162 12.81 6.76 9.50
N VAL A 163 11.80 6.35 8.75
CA VAL A 163 10.40 6.74 8.95
C VAL A 163 9.58 5.50 9.27
N GLU A 164 8.76 5.59 10.31
CA GLU A 164 7.82 4.53 10.67
C GLU A 164 6.41 5.06 10.53
N PHE A 165 5.62 4.40 9.69
CA PHE A 165 4.19 4.62 9.61
C PHE A 165 3.50 3.75 10.65
N GLY A 166 2.83 4.39 11.62
CA GLY A 166 2.02 3.71 12.62
C GLY A 166 0.78 3.08 11.97
N VAL A 167 0.97 1.89 11.41
CA VAL A 167 -0.10 1.08 10.83
C VAL A 167 -0.31 -0.14 11.70
N GLY A 168 -1.53 -0.29 12.21
CA GLY A 168 -1.94 -1.39 13.06
C GLY A 168 -2.97 -2.26 12.36
N LEU A 169 -2.94 -3.57 12.61
CA LEU A 169 -4.05 -4.43 12.28
C LEU A 169 -5.19 -4.16 13.27
N THR A 170 -6.40 -3.96 12.76
CA THR A 170 -7.61 -3.83 13.55
C THR A 170 -8.59 -4.91 13.16
N ARG A 171 -9.19 -5.56 14.16
CA ARG A 171 -10.15 -6.63 13.92
C ARG A 171 -11.54 -6.12 14.26
N ARG A 172 -12.27 -5.70 13.24
CA ARG A 172 -13.62 -5.16 13.37
C ARG A 172 -14.65 -6.27 13.33
N MET A 173 -15.66 -6.16 14.19
CA MET A 173 -16.79 -7.08 14.20
C MET A 173 -18.11 -6.35 14.15
N LEU A 174 -19.06 -6.92 13.41
CA LEU A 174 -20.47 -6.58 13.48
C LEU A 174 -21.20 -7.77 14.10
N LEU A 175 -21.53 -7.64 15.38
CA LEU A 175 -22.21 -8.69 16.15
C LEU A 175 -23.71 -8.54 16.05
N THR A 176 -24.45 -9.64 15.93
CA THR A 176 -25.91 -9.65 16.12
C THR A 176 -26.21 -10.19 17.51
N VAL A 177 -26.77 -9.35 18.38
CA VAL A 177 -26.88 -9.63 19.81
C VAL A 177 -28.32 -10.01 20.19
N SER A 178 -28.46 -11.13 20.89
CA SER A 178 -29.70 -11.49 21.58
C SER A 178 -29.48 -11.62 23.10
N ASP A 179 -30.54 -11.47 23.89
CA ASP A 179 -30.51 -11.83 25.31
C ASP A 179 -30.45 -13.36 25.53
N ASP A 180 -30.36 -13.79 26.79
CA ASP A 180 -30.36 -15.22 27.17
C ASP A 180 -31.64 -15.97 26.71
N HIS A 181 -32.73 -15.26 26.43
CA HIS A 181 -34.01 -15.81 25.96
C HIS A 181 -34.15 -15.78 24.44
N GLY A 182 -33.15 -15.24 23.71
CA GLY A 182 -33.19 -15.10 22.25
C GLY A 182 -33.91 -13.84 21.76
N ASN A 183 -34.33 -12.94 22.65
CA ASN A 183 -34.95 -11.68 22.24
C ASN A 183 -33.91 -10.70 21.69
N PRO A 184 -34.31 -9.84 20.74
CA PRO A 184 -33.43 -8.80 20.21
C PRO A 184 -33.00 -7.81 21.30
N MET A 185 -31.72 -7.44 21.30
CA MET A 185 -31.20 -6.38 22.18
C MET A 185 -31.77 -5.01 21.77
N PRO A 186 -32.28 -4.18 22.70
CA PRO A 186 -32.83 -2.87 22.38
C PRO A 186 -31.78 -1.90 21.81
N VAL A 187 -32.18 -1.14 20.81
CA VAL A 187 -31.40 -0.05 20.21
C VAL A 187 -31.07 1.00 21.27
N GLY A 188 -29.85 1.54 21.22
CA GLY A 188 -29.36 2.56 22.15
C GLY A 188 -28.86 2.02 23.48
N ALA A 189 -28.87 0.70 23.71
CA ALA A 189 -28.16 0.11 24.85
C ALA A 189 -26.65 0.35 24.72
N SER A 190 -25.99 0.68 25.84
CA SER A 190 -24.58 1.07 25.87
C SER A 190 -23.67 -0.15 26.01
N VAL A 191 -22.66 -0.24 25.16
CA VAL A 191 -21.61 -1.27 25.22
C VAL A 191 -20.36 -0.65 25.83
N THR A 192 -19.91 -1.23 26.94
CA THR A 192 -18.80 -0.71 27.75
C THR A 192 -17.80 -1.80 28.09
N THR A 193 -16.57 -1.41 28.37
CA THR A 193 -15.55 -2.32 28.92
C THR A 193 -15.86 -2.65 30.40
N ASN A 194 -15.12 -3.60 30.96
CA ASN A 194 -15.19 -3.88 32.40
C ASN A 194 -14.87 -2.66 33.28
N THR A 195 -14.04 -1.72 32.81
CA THR A 195 -13.70 -0.48 33.52
C THR A 195 -14.75 0.64 33.34
N GLY A 196 -15.81 0.39 32.57
CA GLY A 196 -16.87 1.36 32.29
C GLY A 196 -16.55 2.33 31.16
N GLU A 197 -15.47 2.10 30.41
CA GLU A 197 -15.16 2.88 29.21
C GLU A 197 -16.20 2.60 28.12
N PHE A 198 -16.72 3.66 27.50
CA PHE A 198 -17.68 3.56 26.42
C PHE A 198 -17.03 3.10 25.13
N ILE A 199 -17.60 2.05 24.51
CA ILE A 199 -17.13 1.53 23.22
C ILE A 199 -18.08 1.93 22.10
N THR A 200 -19.37 1.59 22.24
CA THR A 200 -20.37 1.80 21.18
C THR A 200 -21.79 1.65 21.73
N LEU A 201 -22.79 1.84 20.85
CA LEU A 201 -24.20 1.57 21.13
C LEU A 201 -24.69 0.38 20.32
N VAL A 202 -25.71 -0.30 20.83
CA VAL A 202 -26.52 -1.23 20.04
C VAL A 202 -27.29 -0.43 18.98
N GLN A 203 -27.11 -0.79 17.72
CA GLN A 203 -27.75 -0.20 16.56
C GLN A 203 -29.01 -0.99 16.18
N ASP A 204 -29.67 -0.53 15.10
CA ASP A 204 -30.81 -1.22 14.51
C ASP A 204 -30.48 -2.70 14.19
N ALA A 205 -31.53 -3.53 14.15
CA ALA A 205 -31.40 -4.99 14.01
C ALA A 205 -30.54 -5.66 15.11
N SER A 206 -30.46 -5.04 16.29
CA SER A 206 -29.69 -5.53 17.44
C SER A 206 -28.21 -5.76 17.12
N GLN A 207 -27.64 -4.87 16.30
CA GLN A 207 -26.26 -4.96 15.87
C GLN A 207 -25.32 -4.18 16.77
N VAL A 208 -24.13 -4.72 17.03
CA VAL A 208 -23.06 -4.04 17.76
C VAL A 208 -21.82 -4.04 16.88
N PHE A 209 -21.36 -2.85 16.51
CA PHE A 209 -20.10 -2.68 15.78
C PHE A 209 -18.96 -2.47 16.77
N LEU A 210 -18.05 -3.44 16.84
CA LEU A 210 -16.82 -3.36 17.62
C LEU A 210 -15.68 -2.91 16.68
N PRO A 211 -15.08 -1.72 16.89
CA PRO A 211 -14.06 -1.18 15.99
C PRO A 211 -12.72 -1.92 16.08
N ASN A 212 -12.42 -2.56 17.21
CA ASN A 212 -11.27 -3.44 17.34
C ASN A 212 -11.49 -4.42 18.50
N VAL A 213 -11.48 -5.72 18.22
CA VAL A 213 -11.64 -6.79 19.24
C VAL A 213 -10.32 -7.38 19.73
N LEU A 214 -9.17 -6.96 19.16
CA LEU A 214 -7.86 -7.46 19.57
C LEU A 214 -7.47 -6.97 20.98
N ASP A 215 -7.92 -5.78 21.36
CA ASP A 215 -7.54 -5.11 22.61
C ASP A 215 -8.66 -5.11 23.66
N GLN A 216 -9.76 -5.84 23.43
CA GLN A 216 -10.96 -5.76 24.28
C GLN A 216 -11.02 -6.96 25.23
N GLY A 217 -11.13 -6.66 26.53
CA GLY A 217 -11.53 -7.64 27.54
C GLY A 217 -13.04 -7.92 27.50
N ALA A 218 -13.59 -8.41 28.62
CA ALA A 218 -15.03 -8.63 28.74
C ALA A 218 -15.83 -7.33 28.51
N LEU A 219 -16.84 -7.42 27.66
CA LEU A 219 -17.73 -6.32 27.30
C LEU A 219 -19.09 -6.46 27.98
N TRP A 220 -19.69 -5.33 28.32
CA TRP A 220 -20.94 -5.26 29.06
C TRP A 220 -21.95 -4.40 28.33
N ILE A 221 -23.17 -4.90 28.15
CA ILE A 221 -24.28 -4.14 27.61
C ILE A 221 -25.14 -3.66 28.77
N THR A 222 -25.45 -2.36 28.80
CA THR A 222 -26.36 -1.74 29.76
C THR A 222 -27.53 -1.11 29.02
N THR A 223 -28.73 -1.57 29.32
CA THR A 223 -29.98 -1.05 28.73
C THR A 223 -30.45 0.23 29.43
N SER A 224 -31.36 0.98 28.82
CA SER A 224 -31.97 2.18 29.42
C SER A 224 -32.71 1.91 30.74
N GLN A 225 -33.12 0.66 30.98
CA GLN A 225 -33.74 0.20 32.22
C GLN A 225 -32.72 -0.16 33.31
N GLY A 226 -31.42 0.01 33.05
CA GLY A 226 -30.34 -0.31 34.00
C GLY A 226 -29.97 -1.79 34.06
N LYS A 227 -30.58 -2.65 33.24
CA LYS A 227 -30.16 -4.07 33.16
C LYS A 227 -28.81 -4.16 32.49
N ARG A 228 -27.87 -4.87 33.13
CA ARG A 228 -26.50 -5.10 32.68
C ARG A 228 -26.25 -6.58 32.44
N CYS A 229 -25.65 -6.93 31.30
CA CYS A 229 -25.29 -8.30 30.94
C CYS A 229 -23.94 -8.34 30.22
N GLU A 230 -23.24 -9.48 30.32
CA GLU A 230 -21.95 -9.73 29.70
C GLU A 230 -22.15 -10.14 28.23
N LEU A 231 -21.47 -9.45 27.31
CA LEU A 231 -21.51 -9.74 25.89
C LEU A 231 -20.53 -10.88 25.56
N ARG A 232 -21.08 -12.04 25.19
CA ARG A 232 -20.32 -13.23 24.80
C ARG A 232 -20.44 -13.48 23.30
N TYR A 233 -19.30 -13.61 22.64
CA TYR A 233 -19.18 -13.89 21.21
C TYR A 233 -17.96 -14.76 20.94
N GLN A 234 -17.95 -15.44 19.79
CA GLN A 234 -16.81 -16.24 19.36
C GLN A 234 -16.16 -15.60 18.15
N LEU A 235 -14.84 -15.44 18.23
CA LEU A 235 -14.01 -14.96 17.15
C LEU A 235 -13.58 -16.15 16.27
N PRO A 236 -13.66 -16.04 14.93
CA PRO A 236 -12.94 -16.95 14.06
C PRO A 236 -11.46 -17.01 14.45
N ALA A 237 -10.82 -18.18 14.37
CA ALA A 237 -9.43 -18.34 14.79
C ALA A 237 -8.44 -17.49 13.97
N LYS A 238 -8.78 -17.17 12.72
CA LYS A 238 -8.00 -16.31 11.83
C LYS A 238 -8.88 -15.16 11.35
N ALA A 239 -8.35 -13.94 11.41
CA ALA A 239 -8.99 -12.78 10.81
C ALA A 239 -8.88 -12.85 9.28
N ASP A 240 -9.93 -12.48 8.57
CA ASP A 240 -9.90 -12.29 7.13
C ASP A 240 -9.41 -10.86 6.78
N PRO A 241 -8.25 -10.68 6.14
CA PRO A 241 -7.70 -9.37 5.82
C PRO A 241 -8.39 -8.69 4.61
N THR A 242 -9.30 -9.39 3.94
CA THR A 242 -9.98 -8.92 2.72
C THR A 242 -11.31 -8.23 3.01
N VAL A 243 -11.86 -8.41 4.21
CA VAL A 243 -13.12 -7.79 4.65
C VAL A 243 -12.87 -6.63 5.61
N TYR A 244 -13.75 -5.63 5.58
CA TYR A 244 -13.64 -4.50 6.52
C TYR A 244 -14.07 -4.90 7.93
N PHE A 245 -15.08 -5.77 8.07
CA PHE A 245 -15.51 -6.35 9.34
C PHE A 245 -15.98 -7.79 9.16
N GLU A 246 -15.84 -8.58 10.21
CA GLU A 246 -16.40 -9.93 10.30
C GLU A 246 -17.76 -9.88 10.99
N THR A 247 -18.65 -10.84 10.71
CA THR A 247 -19.96 -10.95 11.38
C THR A 247 -20.01 -12.19 12.26
N ALA A 248 -20.64 -12.08 13.42
CA ALA A 248 -20.88 -13.23 14.30
C ALA A 248 -22.13 -13.03 15.17
N PRO A 249 -22.84 -14.12 15.53
CA PRO A 249 -23.85 -14.05 16.56
C PRO A 249 -23.19 -13.82 17.93
N ALA A 250 -23.88 -13.09 18.80
CA ALA A 250 -23.46 -12.84 20.16
C ALA A 250 -24.65 -12.95 21.13
N ARG A 251 -24.36 -13.29 22.38
CA ARG A 251 -25.37 -13.39 23.44
C ARG A 251 -25.02 -12.49 24.60
N CYS A 252 -26.02 -11.81 25.14
CA CYS A 252 -25.88 -11.06 26.36
C CYS A 252 -26.33 -11.92 27.54
N HIS A 253 -25.35 -12.35 28.33
CA HIS A 253 -25.55 -13.24 29.46
C HIS A 253 -25.65 -12.45 30.76
N THR A 254 -26.76 -12.60 31.50
CA THR A 254 -26.83 -12.06 32.86
C THR A 254 -26.05 -12.98 33.81
N PRO A 255 -24.97 -12.49 34.46
CA PRO A 255 -24.20 -13.28 35.42
C PRO A 255 -25.00 -13.63 36.67
#